data_AF-A0A6B3F2M6-F1
#
_entry.id   AF-A0A6B3F2M6-F1
#
_cell.length_a   1.000
_cell.length_b   1.000
_cell.length_c   1.000
_cell.angle_alpha   90.00
_cell.angle_beta   90.00
_cell.angle_gamma   90.00
#
_symmetry.space_group_name_H-M   'P 1'
#
loop_
_entity.id
_entity.type
_entity.pdbx_description
1 polymer ?
#
loop_
_entity_poly.entity_id
_entity_poly.type
_entity_poly.pdbx_seq_one_letter_code
_entity_poly.pdbx_strand_id
1 'polypeptide(L)' 'GNWGIQESDILIDCLTFTICTGQEESRKDGIATIEAIRELKKRHPDVQTTLGLSNISFGLNPAARVVLNSVFLD' A
#
# COMPACT_ATOMS: atom_id res chain seq x y z
N GLY A 1 -21.62 -15.20 -5.15
CA GLY A 1 -20.48 -15.61 -4.30
C GLY A 1 -20.97 -16.50 -3.16
N ASN A 2 -20.08 -17.30 -2.56
CA ASN A 2 -20.42 -18.29 -1.52
C ASN A 2 -20.90 -17.69 -0.18
N TRP A 3 -20.62 -16.41 0.06
CA TRP A 3 -20.76 -15.79 1.39
C TRP A 3 -21.75 -14.62 1.45
N GLY A 4 -22.43 -14.28 0.34
CA GLY A 4 -23.40 -13.18 0.30
C GLY A 4 -22.83 -11.76 0.50
N ILE A 5 -21.50 -11.60 0.47
CA ILE A 5 -20.81 -10.31 0.59
C ILE A 5 -20.72 -9.64 -0.79
N GLN A 6 -21.04 -8.35 -0.88
CA GLN A 6 -20.82 -7.56 -2.09
C GLN A 6 -19.34 -7.20 -2.20
N GLU A 7 -18.79 -7.18 -3.42
CA GLU A 7 -17.37 -6.84 -3.62
C GLU A 7 -17.02 -5.44 -3.09
N SER A 8 -17.95 -4.49 -3.22
CA SER A 8 -17.83 -3.12 -2.68
C SER A 8 -17.67 -3.02 -1.17
N ASP A 9 -18.07 -4.07 -0.44
CA ASP A 9 -17.97 -4.13 1.02
C ASP A 9 -16.63 -4.74 1.48
N ILE A 10 -15.76 -5.16 0.55
CA ILE A 10 -14.47 -5.79 0.84
C ILE A 10 -13.38 -4.72 0.82
N LEU A 11 -12.67 -4.56 1.94
CA LEU A 11 -11.44 -3.76 2.02
C LEU A 11 -10.24 -4.69 1.98
N ILE A 12 -9.34 -4.47 1.02
CA ILE A 12 -8.09 -5.22 0.90
C ILE A 12 -6.92 -4.31 1.28
N ASP A 13 -6.09 -4.79 2.19
CA ASP A 13 -4.81 -4.16 2.50
C ASP A 13 -3.71 -4.85 1.69
N CYS A 14 -3.11 -4.13 0.75
CA CYS A 14 -2.02 -4.64 -0.10
C CYS A 14 -0.65 -4.60 0.59
N LEU A 15 -0.64 -4.35 1.91
CA LEU A 15 0.51 -4.22 2.79
C LEU A 15 1.41 -3.04 2.41
N THR A 16 1.86 -2.32 3.43
CA THR A 16 2.85 -1.24 3.29
C THR A 16 4.04 -1.58 4.17
N PHE A 17 5.17 -1.91 3.54
CA PHE A 17 6.42 -2.22 4.23
C PHE A 17 7.34 -1.00 4.30
N THR A 18 8.22 -0.99 5.29
CA THR A 18 9.21 0.06 5.48
C THR A 18 10.32 -0.04 4.46
N ILE A 19 10.55 1.02 3.67
CA ILE A 19 11.62 1.06 2.64
C ILE A 19 12.89 1.75 3.13
N CYS A 20 12.88 2.29 4.35
CA CYS A 20 13.96 3.08 4.93
C CYS A 20 14.88 2.27 5.88
N THR A 21 14.89 0.95 5.73
CA THR A 21 15.66 0.01 6.59
C THR A 21 17.16 -0.02 6.26
N GLY A 22 17.56 0.51 5.10
CA GLY A 22 18.92 0.39 4.57
C GLY A 22 19.20 -0.96 3.89
N GLN A 23 18.24 -1.89 3.88
CA GLN A 23 18.35 -3.18 3.22
C GLN A 23 17.97 -3.05 1.74
N GLU A 24 18.74 -3.68 0.85
CA GLU A 24 18.53 -3.58 -0.59
C GLU A 24 17.20 -4.22 -1.04
N GLU A 25 16.82 -5.32 -0.39
CA GLU A 25 15.59 -6.07 -0.66
C GLU A 25 14.35 -5.19 -0.45
N SER A 26 14.31 -4.41 0.64
CA SER A 26 13.15 -3.57 0.99
C SER A 26 12.98 -2.34 0.08
N ARG A 27 13.97 -2.00 -0.76
CA ARG A 27 13.91 -0.79 -1.60
C ARG A 27 12.78 -0.84 -2.63
N LYS A 28 12.36 -2.04 -3.03
CA LYS A 28 11.33 -2.25 -4.06
C LYS A 28 9.94 -2.51 -3.50
N ASP A 29 9.79 -2.67 -2.19
CA ASP A 29 8.52 -3.05 -1.58
C ASP A 29 7.42 -2.01 -1.85
N GLY A 30 7.75 -0.72 -1.84
CA GLY A 30 6.79 0.33 -2.18
C GLY A 30 6.25 0.21 -3.61
N ILE A 31 7.12 -0.12 -4.58
CA ILE A 31 6.70 -0.32 -5.97
C ILE A 31 5.81 -1.57 -6.07
N ALA A 32 6.20 -2.65 -5.39
CA ALA A 32 5.41 -3.88 -5.36
C ALA A 32 4.00 -3.65 -4.80
N THR A 33 3.85 -2.85 -3.74
CA THR A 33 2.53 -2.46 -3.20
C THR A 33 1.70 -1.69 -4.23
N ILE A 34 2.29 -0.72 -4.94
CA ILE A 34 1.58 0.05 -5.99
C ILE A 34 1.14 -0.86 -7.14
N GLU A 35 2.00 -1.78 -7.58
CA GLU A 35 1.69 -2.75 -8.63
C GLU A 35 0.60 -3.74 -8.19
N ALA A 36 0.64 -4.19 -6.94
CA ALA A 36 -0.39 -5.04 -6.36
C ALA A 36 -1.76 -4.36 -6.33
N ILE A 37 -1.83 -3.08 -5.92
CA ILE A 37 -3.07 -2.31 -5.95
C ILE A 37 -3.58 -2.15 -7.39
N ARG A 38 -2.69 -1.81 -8.33
CA ARG A 38 -3.05 -1.62 -9.74
C ARG A 38 -3.64 -2.90 -10.34
N GLU A 39 -3.00 -4.04 -10.11
CA GLU A 39 -3.49 -5.32 -10.63
C GLU A 39 -4.75 -5.79 -9.91
N LEU A 40 -4.88 -5.53 -8.61
CA LEU A 40 -6.11 -5.81 -7.85
C LEU A 40 -7.29 -5.04 -8.44
N LYS A 41 -7.18 -3.72 -8.61
CA LYS A 41 -8.25 -2.88 -9.16
C LYS A 41 -8.60 -3.23 -10.60
N LYS A 42 -7.63 -3.73 -11.37
CA LYS A 42 -7.88 -4.24 -12.73
C LYS A 42 -8.73 -5.52 -12.73
N ARG A 43 -8.48 -6.44 -11.79
CA ARG A 43 -9.20 -7.73 -11.70
C ARG A 43 -10.51 -7.64 -10.93
N HIS A 44 -10.55 -6.77 -9.92
CA HIS A 44 -11.65 -6.58 -8.98
C HIS A 44 -11.87 -5.07 -8.81
N PRO A 45 -12.53 -4.40 -9.76
CA PRO A 45 -12.71 -2.95 -9.72
C PRO A 45 -13.56 -2.46 -8.55
N ASP A 46 -14.48 -3.31 -8.07
CA ASP A 46 -15.46 -2.92 -7.06
C ASP A 46 -14.93 -3.02 -5.62
N VAL A 47 -13.87 -3.81 -5.37
CA VAL A 47 -13.29 -3.91 -4.01
C VAL A 47 -12.63 -2.61 -3.61
N GLN A 48 -12.62 -2.32 -2.31
CA GLN A 48 -11.92 -1.18 -1.73
C GLN A 48 -10.49 -1.55 -1.35
N THR A 49 -9.62 -0.54 -1.21
CA THR A 49 -8.23 -0.71 -0.75
C THR A 49 -7.94 0.22 0.41
N THR A 50 -7.20 -0.27 1.41
CA THR A 50 -6.71 0.51 2.54
C THR A 50 -5.22 0.24 2.74
N LEU A 51 -4.48 1.19 3.32
CA LEU A 51 -3.06 1.03 3.59
C LEU A 51 -2.66 1.70 4.89
N GLY A 52 -1.80 1.02 5.65
CA GLY A 52 -1.05 1.62 6.76
C GLY A 52 0.09 2.51 6.27
N LEU A 53 -0.23 3.65 5.64
CA LEU A 53 0.72 4.53 4.94
C LEU A 53 1.97 4.87 5.76
N SER A 54 1.82 5.13 7.07
CA SER A 54 2.92 5.53 7.94
C SER A 54 4.06 4.50 8.05
N ASN A 55 3.82 3.24 7.67
CA ASN A 55 4.81 2.17 7.71
C ASN A 55 5.92 2.38 6.68
N ILE A 56 5.62 2.99 5.53
CA ILE A 56 6.58 3.15 4.44
C ILE A 56 7.81 3.96 4.86
N SER A 57 7.57 4.95 5.72
CA SER A 57 8.54 5.94 6.15
C SER A 57 9.06 5.72 7.57
N PHE A 58 8.83 4.55 8.16
CA PHE A 58 9.33 4.24 9.50
C PHE A 58 10.87 4.36 9.55
N GLY A 59 11.38 5.01 10.58
CA GLY A 59 12.82 5.29 10.75
C GLY A 59 13.29 6.63 10.17
N LEU A 60 12.48 7.34 9.39
CA LEU A 60 12.79 8.70 8.92
C LEU A 60 12.40 9.78 9.92
N ASN A 61 13.05 10.95 9.81
CA ASN A 61 12.66 12.14 10.56
C ASN A 61 11.27 12.67 10.12
N PRO A 62 10.56 13.44 10.95
CA PRO A 62 9.19 13.87 10.65
C PRO A 62 9.01 14.57 9.30
N ALA A 63 9.94 15.44 8.90
CA ALA A 63 9.85 16.16 7.64
C ALA A 63 9.95 15.20 6.43
N ALA A 64 10.89 14.26 6.46
CA ALA A 64 11.07 13.26 5.41
C ALA A 64 9.90 12.28 5.32
N ARG A 65 9.27 11.95 6.46
CA ARG A 65 8.06 11.10 6.49
C ARG A 65 6.89 11.74 5.76
N VAL A 66 6.65 13.04 5.97
CA VAL A 66 5.56 13.76 5.30
C VAL A 66 5.74 13.70 3.78
N VAL A 67 6.95 13.98 3.29
CA VAL A 67 7.26 13.97 1.85
C VAL A 67 7.09 12.57 1.25
N LEU A 68 7.64 11.53 1.89
CA LEU A 68 7.53 10.17 1.36
C LEU A 68 6.09 9.67 1.37
N ASN A 69 5.34 9.94 2.44
CA ASN A 69 3.94 9.54 2.56
C ASN A 69 3.06 10.22 1.49
N SER A 70 3.31 11.50 1.17
CA SER A 70 2.51 12.20 0.16
C SER A 70 2.75 11.65 -1.25
N VAL A 71 4.01 11.45 -1.63
CA VAL A 71 4.38 10.92 -2.95
C VAL A 71 3.88 9.48 -3.15
N PHE A 72 3.70 8.72 -2.07
CA PHE A 72 3.16 7.36 -2.15
C PHE A 72 1.64 7.31 -2.36
N LEU A 73 0.92 8.40 -2.07
CA LEU A 73 -0.53 8.50 -2.30
C LEU A 73 -0.90 9.14 -3.65
N ASP A 74 0.00 9.91 -4.25
CA ASP A 74 -0.16 10.54 -5.57
C ASP A 74 -0.01 9.53 -6.73
#